data_AF-A0A418M5J6-F1
#
_entry.id   AF-A0A418M5J6-F1
#
_cell.length_a   1.000
_cell.length_b   1.000
_cell.length_c   1.000
_cell.angle_alpha   90.00
_cell.angle_beta   90.00
_cell.angle_gamma   90.00
#
_symmetry.space_group_name_H-M   'P 1'
#
loop_
_entity.id
_entity.type
_entity.pdbx_description
1 polymer ?
#
loop_
_entity_poly.entity_id
_entity_poly.type
_entity_poly.pdbx_seq_one_letter_code
_entity_poly.pdbx_strand_id
1 'polypeptide(L)'
;MKALDRQQIGILYDYLVRNCSDTRLARELLDHLACEVEHYMWIGLPFDKAFEKVQLDVDTQAIRQLQQTYHHELADADQLQTATLDDIVFENRNKAYGAYDLRQSYTIAMRNALILTIGLFLMLMALLVAMKERTWSYTSLSGIMWLVGLCATTFAGGNWYWQNIRQKLLTPEQY
;
A
#
# COMPACT_ATOMS: atom_id res chain seq x y z
N MET A 1 22.86 -24.20 -32.68
CA MET A 1 23.19 -23.77 -31.31
C MET A 1 23.92 -24.91 -30.64
N LYS A 2 25.05 -24.65 -29.98
CA LYS A 2 25.77 -25.69 -29.24
C LYS A 2 25.22 -25.65 -27.81
N ALA A 3 24.35 -26.60 -27.49
CA ALA A 3 23.71 -26.66 -26.18
C ALA A 3 24.72 -27.05 -25.10
N LEU A 4 24.55 -26.51 -23.89
CA LEU A 4 25.32 -26.89 -22.71
C LEU A 4 25.08 -28.37 -22.35
N ASP A 5 26.14 -29.05 -21.91
CA ASP A 5 26.00 -30.40 -21.34
C ASP A 5 25.38 -30.35 -19.95
N ARG A 6 24.72 -31.44 -19.54
CA ARG A 6 24.06 -31.56 -18.24
C ARG A 6 25.02 -31.33 -17.07
N GLN A 7 26.30 -31.69 -17.23
CA GLN A 7 27.34 -31.42 -16.25
C GLN A 7 27.70 -29.92 -16.17
N GLN A 8 27.73 -29.22 -17.31
CA GLN A 8 28.02 -27.78 -17.38
C GLN A 8 26.90 -26.92 -16.80
N ILE A 9 25.65 -27.32 -17.01
CA ILE A 9 24.48 -26.69 -16.38
C ILE A 9 24.57 -26.82 -14.84
N GLY A 10 25.02 -27.97 -14.34
CA GLY A 10 25.24 -28.17 -12.90
C GLY A 10 26.28 -27.20 -12.33
N ILE A 11 27.36 -26.92 -13.06
CA ILE A 11 28.40 -25.96 -12.66
C ILE A 11 27.83 -24.53 -12.59
N LEU A 12 27.04 -24.12 -13.59
CA LEU A 12 26.36 -22.82 -13.59
C LEU A 12 25.39 -22.68 -12.40
N TYR A 13 24.59 -23.72 -12.15
CA TYR A 13 23.65 -23.73 -11.04
C TYR A 13 24.36 -23.66 -9.69
N ASP A 14 25.41 -24.45 -9.48
CA ASP A 14 26.20 -24.43 -8.25
C ASP A 14 26.87 -23.06 -8.02
N TYR A 15 27.33 -22.41 -9.09
CA TYR A 15 27.85 -21.04 -9.02
C TYR A 15 26.77 -20.04 -8.58
N LEU A 16 25.57 -20.13 -9.18
CA LEU A 16 24.45 -19.26 -8.83
C LEU A 16 23.95 -19.49 -7.41
N VAL A 17 23.85 -20.74 -6.95
CA VAL A 17 23.41 -21.06 -5.58
C VAL A 17 24.43 -20.60 -4.53
N ARG A 18 25.73 -20.60 -4.85
CA ARG A 18 26.76 -20.07 -3.94
C ARG A 18 26.72 -18.55 -3.83
N ASN A 19 26.31 -17.86 -4.90
CA ASN A 19 26.36 -16.40 -4.99
C ASN A 19 25.01 -15.70 -4.79
N CYS A 20 23.89 -16.38 -5.02
CA CYS A 20 22.54 -15.89 -4.75
C CYS A 20 21.98 -16.52 -3.47
N SER A 21 21.29 -15.71 -2.65
CA SER A 21 20.66 -16.18 -1.40
C SER A 21 19.35 -16.95 -1.62
N ASP A 22 18.66 -16.74 -2.76
CA ASP A 22 17.37 -17.36 -3.05
C ASP A 22 17.47 -18.34 -4.22
N THR A 23 17.11 -19.61 -3.94
CA THR A 23 17.05 -20.71 -4.92
C THR A 23 16.08 -20.47 -6.08
N ARG A 24 15.05 -19.63 -5.88
CA ARG A 24 14.07 -19.31 -6.92
C ARG A 24 14.64 -18.31 -7.92
N LEU A 25 15.30 -17.27 -7.43
CA LEU A 25 16.04 -16.30 -8.24
C LEU A 25 17.19 -16.99 -9.02
N ALA A 26 17.90 -17.91 -8.37
CA ALA A 26 18.95 -18.70 -9.03
C ALA A 26 18.43 -19.51 -10.23
N ARG A 27 17.19 -19.99 -10.19
CA ARG A 27 16.57 -20.72 -11.31
C ARG A 27 16.21 -19.80 -12.47
N GLU A 28 15.70 -18.61 -12.18
CA GLU A 28 15.34 -17.62 -13.20
C GLU A 28 16.59 -17.06 -13.91
N LEU A 29 17.66 -16.83 -13.14
CA LEU A 29 18.94 -16.39 -13.67
C LEU A 29 19.70 -17.50 -14.41
N LEU A 30 19.49 -18.77 -14.04
CA LEU A 30 20.16 -19.90 -14.69
C LEU A 30 19.85 -19.95 -16.18
N ASP A 31 18.60 -19.71 -16.58
CA ASP A 31 18.18 -19.83 -17.98
C ASP A 31 18.81 -18.72 -18.85
N HIS A 32 18.81 -17.48 -18.34
CA HIS A 32 19.48 -16.35 -18.99
C HIS A 32 21.00 -16.54 -19.06
N LEU A 33 21.62 -17.00 -17.98
CA LEU A 33 23.07 -17.19 -17.92
C LEU A 33 23.51 -18.37 -18.78
N ALA A 34 22.71 -19.43 -18.85
CA ALA A 34 22.93 -20.55 -19.78
C ALA A 34 22.88 -20.06 -21.23
N CYS A 35 21.85 -19.29 -21.60
CA CYS A 35 21.72 -18.73 -22.95
C CYS A 35 22.93 -17.86 -23.34
N GLU A 36 23.43 -17.04 -22.41
CA GLU A 36 24.59 -16.17 -22.66
C GLU A 36 25.88 -16.98 -22.84
N VAL A 37 26.11 -17.99 -22.00
CA VAL A 37 27.27 -18.88 -22.13
C VAL A 37 27.22 -19.69 -23.43
N GLU A 38 26.04 -20.16 -23.84
CA GLU A 38 25.85 -20.85 -25.13
C GLU A 38 26.16 -19.94 -26.32
N HIS A 39 25.81 -18.66 -26.22
CA HIS A 39 26.14 -17.67 -27.25
C HIS A 39 27.65 -17.56 -27.46
N TYR A 40 28.43 -17.40 -26.39
CA TYR A 40 29.89 -17.33 -26.48
C TYR A 40 30.52 -18.66 -26.94
N MET A 41 29.98 -19.80 -26.52
CA MET A 41 30.41 -21.11 -27.01
C MET A 41 30.14 -21.29 -28.50
N TRP A 42 29.06 -20.71 -29.02
CA TRP A 42 28.76 -20.71 -30.45
C TRP A 42 29.74 -19.85 -31.26
N ILE A 43 30.22 -18.73 -30.70
CA ILE A 43 31.27 -17.89 -31.29
C ILE A 43 32.63 -18.62 -31.36
N GLY A 44 32.76 -19.77 -30.69
CA GLY A 44 33.92 -20.65 -30.77
C GLY A 44 34.79 -20.66 -29.52
N LEU A 45 34.36 -19.99 -28.43
CA LEU A 45 35.05 -20.05 -27.15
C LEU A 45 34.83 -21.42 -26.46
N PRO A 46 35.84 -21.98 -25.80
CA PRO A 46 35.63 -23.12 -24.90
C PRO A 46 34.81 -22.68 -23.68
N PHE A 47 34.07 -23.61 -23.08
CA PHE A 47 33.17 -23.35 -21.95
C PHE A 47 33.84 -22.54 -20.82
N ASP A 48 35.06 -22.90 -20.43
CA ASP A 48 35.75 -22.22 -19.33
C ASP A 48 35.99 -20.73 -19.63
N LYS A 49 36.38 -20.41 -20.86
CA LYS A 49 36.59 -19.02 -21.33
C LYS A 49 35.26 -18.29 -21.51
N ALA A 50 34.23 -18.96 -22.01
CA ALA A 50 32.89 -18.40 -22.19
C ALA A 50 32.26 -18.06 -20.84
N PHE A 51 32.38 -18.97 -19.87
CA PHE A 51 31.87 -18.79 -18.51
C PHE A 51 32.66 -17.71 -17.75
N GLU A 52 33.99 -17.70 -17.86
CA GLU A 52 34.83 -16.63 -17.29
C GLU A 52 34.46 -15.26 -17.88
N LYS A 53 34.20 -15.19 -19.19
CA LYS A 53 33.80 -13.96 -19.87
C LYS A 53 32.43 -13.47 -19.40
N VAL A 54 31.47 -14.37 -19.26
CA VAL A 54 30.14 -14.06 -18.71
C VAL A 54 30.25 -13.64 -17.25
N GLN A 55 31.07 -14.30 -16.43
CA GLN A 55 31.31 -13.88 -15.04
C GLN A 55 31.86 -12.46 -14.96
N LEU A 56 32.83 -12.12 -15.83
CA LEU A 56 33.42 -10.78 -15.91
C LEU A 56 32.44 -9.71 -16.38
N ASP A 57 31.61 -10.03 -17.39
CA ASP A 57 30.63 -9.08 -17.94
C ASP A 57 29.40 -8.94 -17.02
N VAL A 58 29.12 -9.94 -16.18
CA VAL A 58 28.04 -9.97 -15.18
C VAL A 58 28.51 -9.45 -13.81
N ASP A 59 29.82 -9.21 -13.62
CA ASP A 59 30.44 -9.23 -12.30
C ASP A 59 29.88 -8.18 -11.33
N THR A 60 29.35 -8.73 -10.25
CA THR A 60 29.11 -8.17 -8.92
C THR A 60 28.12 -7.03 -8.71
N GLN A 61 27.95 -6.04 -9.59
CA GLN A 61 26.95 -4.99 -9.35
C GLN A 61 25.56 -5.37 -9.87
N ALA A 62 25.47 -5.93 -11.09
CA ALA A 62 24.19 -6.28 -11.70
C ALA A 62 23.45 -7.38 -10.91
N ILE A 63 24.14 -8.45 -10.51
CA ILE A 63 23.54 -9.51 -9.68
C ILE A 63 23.11 -8.96 -8.32
N ARG A 64 23.96 -8.15 -7.65
CA ARG A 64 23.59 -7.56 -6.35
C ARG A 64 22.40 -6.61 -6.47
N GLN A 65 22.35 -5.82 -7.53
CA GLN A 65 21.24 -4.90 -7.78
C GLN A 65 19.94 -5.68 -8.03
N LEU A 66 19.97 -6.72 -8.88
CA LEU A 66 18.80 -7.58 -9.12
C LEU A 66 18.36 -8.31 -7.85
N GLN A 67 19.31 -8.79 -7.05
CA GLN A 67 19.02 -9.42 -5.77
C GLN A 67 18.37 -8.41 -4.80
N GLN A 68 18.88 -7.18 -4.74
CA GLN A 68 18.30 -6.12 -3.90
C GLN A 68 16.89 -5.72 -4.37
N THR A 69 16.68 -5.57 -5.69
CA THR A 69 15.37 -5.30 -6.26
C THR A 69 14.37 -6.41 -5.93
N TYR A 70 14.77 -7.67 -6.12
CA TYR A 70 13.92 -8.82 -5.81
C TYR A 70 13.59 -8.93 -4.31
N HIS A 71 14.57 -8.69 -3.41
CA HIS A 71 14.29 -8.66 -1.97
C HIS A 71 13.37 -7.51 -1.57
N HIS A 72 13.47 -6.36 -2.24
CA HIS A 72 12.56 -5.24 -2.01
C HIS A 72 11.14 -5.57 -2.45
N GLU A 73 10.96 -6.19 -3.61
CA GLU A 73 9.65 -6.62 -4.12
C GLU A 73 8.98 -7.66 -3.22
N LEU A 74 9.75 -8.60 -2.65
CA LEU A 74 9.24 -9.56 -1.67
C LEU A 74 8.84 -8.89 -0.33
N ALA A 75 9.60 -7.89 0.13
CA ALA A 75 9.27 -7.16 1.34
C ALA A 75 7.97 -6.35 1.17
N ASP A 76 7.75 -5.77 -0.01
CA ASP A 76 6.49 -5.09 -0.35
C ASP A 76 5.33 -6.08 -0.55
N ALA A 77 5.60 -7.29 -1.06
CA ALA A 77 4.60 -8.36 -1.17
C ALA A 77 4.03 -8.79 0.20
N ASP A 78 4.82 -8.73 1.26
CA ASP A 78 4.35 -9.01 2.62
C ASP A 78 3.52 -7.83 3.18
N GLN A 79 3.89 -6.59 2.86
CA GLN A 79 3.08 -5.41 3.20
C GLN A 79 1.71 -5.43 2.50
N LEU A 80 1.65 -5.91 1.26
CA LEU A 80 0.42 -6.07 0.47
C LEU A 80 -0.59 -7.02 1.12
N GLN A 81 -0.17 -7.98 1.95
CA GLN A 81 -1.09 -8.86 2.70
C GLN A 81 -1.86 -8.12 3.80
N THR A 82 -1.30 -7.03 4.31
CA THR A 82 -1.91 -6.18 5.34
C THR A 82 -2.56 -4.92 4.77
N ALA A 83 -2.34 -4.62 3.49
CA ALA A 83 -2.84 -3.44 2.82
C ALA A 83 -4.35 -3.50 2.57
N THR A 84 -5.04 -2.36 2.71
CA THR A 84 -6.47 -2.28 2.37
C THR A 84 -6.64 -2.27 0.85
N LEU A 85 -7.79 -2.71 0.33
CA LEU A 85 -8.09 -2.65 -1.12
C LEU A 85 -7.85 -1.25 -1.72
N ASP A 86 -8.18 -0.20 -0.97
CA ASP A 86 -7.94 1.18 -1.40
C ASP A 86 -6.43 1.50 -1.44
N ASP A 87 -5.60 0.96 -0.56
CA ASP A 87 -4.14 1.12 -0.65
C ASP A 87 -3.58 0.49 -1.92
N ILE A 88 -4.08 -0.70 -2.28
CA ILE A 88 -3.64 -1.48 -3.45
C ILE A 88 -4.08 -0.80 -4.75
N VAL A 89 -5.33 -0.34 -4.84
CA VAL A 89 -5.88 0.30 -6.05
C VAL A 89 -5.22 1.66 -6.33
N PHE A 90 -4.86 2.37 -5.27
CA PHE A 90 -4.28 3.71 -5.36
C PHE A 90 -2.76 3.73 -5.16
N GLU A 91 -2.07 2.61 -5.29
CA GLU A 91 -0.61 2.59 -5.18
C GLU A 91 0.09 3.37 -6.31
N ASN A 92 1.37 3.71 -6.10
CA ASN A 92 2.21 4.42 -7.07
C ASN A 92 1.63 5.77 -7.52
N ARG A 93 1.57 6.02 -8.83
CA ARG A 93 1.07 7.26 -9.43
C ARG A 93 -0.40 7.54 -9.12
N ASN A 94 -1.18 6.51 -8.76
CA ASN A 94 -2.59 6.68 -8.45
C ASN A 94 -2.81 7.40 -7.10
N LYS A 95 -1.83 7.37 -6.19
CA LYS A 95 -1.84 8.11 -4.92
C LYS A 95 -1.59 9.60 -5.12
N ALA A 96 -0.72 9.95 -6.07
CA ALA A 96 -0.34 11.34 -6.38
C ALA A 96 -1.48 12.19 -6.95
N TYR A 97 -2.55 11.56 -7.46
CA TYR A 97 -3.72 12.27 -7.97
C TYR A 97 -4.66 12.81 -6.88
N GLY A 98 -4.40 12.55 -5.59
CA GLY A 98 -5.21 13.05 -4.47
C GLY A 98 -6.59 12.39 -4.32
N ALA A 99 -6.97 11.50 -5.24
CA ALA A 99 -8.22 10.72 -5.15
C ALA A 99 -8.24 9.77 -3.93
N TYR A 100 -7.06 9.30 -3.51
CA TYR A 100 -6.88 8.47 -2.32
C TYR A 100 -7.27 9.21 -1.04
N ASP A 101 -6.75 10.43 -0.85
CA ASP A 101 -7.05 11.27 0.32
C ASP A 101 -8.54 11.64 0.39
N LEU A 102 -9.14 11.90 -0.78
CA LEU A 102 -10.58 12.19 -0.87
C LEU A 102 -11.40 10.98 -0.42
N ARG A 103 -11.08 9.77 -0.89
CA ARG A 103 -11.81 8.55 -0.52
C ARG A 103 -11.69 8.21 0.96
N GLN A 104 -10.50 8.41 1.53
CA GLN A 104 -10.25 8.14 2.94
C GLN A 104 -10.92 9.16 3.87
N SER A 105 -10.91 10.45 3.49
CA SER A 105 -11.52 11.53 4.30
C SER A 105 -13.03 11.62 4.14
N TYR A 106 -13.57 11.29 2.96
CA TYR A 106 -14.99 11.44 2.65
C TYR A 106 -15.89 10.60 3.55
N THR A 107 -15.54 9.34 3.84
CA THR A 107 -16.37 8.46 4.67
C THR A 107 -16.52 9.01 6.09
N ILE A 108 -15.45 9.57 6.66
CA ILE A 108 -15.45 10.15 8.00
C ILE A 108 -16.25 11.47 8.00
N ALA A 109 -16.02 12.33 6.99
CA ALA A 109 -16.76 13.58 6.84
C ALA A 109 -18.27 13.32 6.68
N MET A 110 -18.64 12.34 5.86
CA MET A 110 -20.02 11.92 5.61
C MET A 110 -20.69 11.39 6.90
N ARG A 111 -19.99 10.54 7.66
CA ARG A 111 -20.51 10.03 8.95
C ARG A 111 -20.73 11.17 9.94
N ASN A 112 -19.77 12.08 10.06
CA ASN A 112 -19.89 13.23 10.97
C ASN A 112 -21.05 14.15 10.55
N ALA A 113 -21.21 14.41 9.25
CA ALA A 113 -22.33 15.19 8.72
C ALA A 113 -23.68 14.53 9.00
N LEU A 114 -23.81 13.22 8.79
CA LEU A 114 -25.05 12.47 9.10
C LEU A 114 -25.42 12.57 10.58
N ILE A 115 -24.46 12.36 11.49
CA ILE A 115 -24.70 12.46 12.94
C ILE A 115 -25.14 13.88 13.31
N LEU A 116 -24.50 14.90 12.74
CA LEU A 116 -24.84 16.29 12.96
C LEU A 116 -26.26 16.61 12.46
N THR A 117 -26.63 16.16 11.26
CA THR A 117 -27.97 16.35 10.69
C THR A 117 -29.04 15.67 11.53
N ILE A 118 -28.83 14.42 11.95
CA ILE A 118 -29.77 13.70 12.82
C ILE A 118 -29.91 14.40 14.17
N GLY A 119 -28.80 14.84 14.76
CA GLY A 119 -28.81 15.56 16.03
C GLY A 119 -29.59 16.87 15.96
N LEU A 120 -29.35 17.69 14.92
CA LEU A 120 -30.10 18.93 14.68
C LEU A 120 -31.59 18.65 14.42
N PHE A 121 -31.90 17.61 13.66
CA PHE A 121 -33.29 17.23 13.38
C PHE A 121 -34.05 16.84 14.65
N LEU A 122 -33.43 16.05 15.54
CA LEU A 122 -34.02 15.68 16.83
C LEU A 122 -34.24 16.91 17.72
N MET A 123 -33.28 17.84 17.76
CA MET A 123 -33.44 19.10 18.50
C MET A 123 -34.58 19.95 17.95
N LEU A 124 -34.71 20.05 16.62
CA LEU A 124 -35.78 20.79 15.96
C LEU A 124 -37.16 20.16 16.26
N MET A 125 -37.27 18.84 16.18
CA MET A 125 -38.51 18.13 16.53
C MET A 125 -38.89 18.34 17.99
N ALA A 126 -37.94 18.23 18.91
CA ALA A 126 -38.17 18.50 20.34
C ALA A 126 -38.63 19.94 20.58
N LEU A 127 -38.02 20.92 19.90
CA LEU A 127 -38.42 22.32 19.95
C LEU A 127 -39.87 22.51 19.51
N LEU A 128 -40.25 21.96 18.36
CA LEU A 128 -41.61 22.08 17.82
C LEU A 128 -42.67 21.47 18.75
N VAL A 129 -42.37 20.31 19.33
CA VAL A 129 -43.25 19.65 20.31
C VAL A 129 -43.42 20.51 21.56
N ALA A 130 -42.31 21.06 22.08
CA ALA A 130 -42.39 21.92 23.27
C ALA A 130 -43.12 23.24 23.01
N MET A 131 -42.99 23.82 21.82
CA MET A 131 -43.77 25.00 21.42
C MET A 131 -45.27 24.71 21.41
N LYS A 132 -45.67 23.50 20.98
CA LYS A 132 -47.06 23.06 21.00
C LYS A 132 -47.59 22.84 22.43
N GLU A 133 -46.81 22.21 23.29
CA GLU A 133 -47.24 21.83 24.64
C GLU A 133 -47.12 22.97 25.67
N ARG A 134 -46.45 24.09 25.34
CA ARG A 134 -46.24 25.29 26.20
C ARG A 134 -45.52 25.04 27.53
N THR A 135 -45.20 23.79 27.87
CA THR A 135 -44.43 23.39 29.05
C THR A 135 -43.22 22.59 28.62
N TRP A 136 -42.03 23.00 29.06
CA TRP A 136 -40.80 22.23 28.80
C TRP A 136 -40.51 21.31 29.99
N SER A 137 -40.33 20.02 29.72
CA SER A 137 -39.83 19.06 30.70
C SER A 137 -38.65 18.30 30.12
N TYR A 138 -37.59 18.09 30.91
CA TYR A 138 -36.42 17.31 30.50
C TYR A 138 -36.63 15.80 30.70
N THR A 139 -37.66 15.41 31.46
CA THR A 139 -38.01 14.00 31.71
C THR A 139 -39.01 13.45 30.69
N SER A 140 -39.57 14.30 29.82
CA SER A 140 -40.47 13.88 28.75
C SER A 140 -39.68 13.34 27.55
N LEU A 141 -40.38 12.63 26.66
CA LEU A 141 -39.82 12.08 25.42
C LEU A 141 -39.16 13.18 24.57
N SER A 142 -39.76 14.38 24.51
CA SER A 142 -39.21 15.55 23.81
C SER A 142 -37.94 16.08 24.46
N GLY A 143 -37.86 16.11 25.80
CA GLY A 143 -36.64 16.48 26.54
C GLY A 143 -35.47 15.53 26.27
N ILE A 144 -35.75 14.23 26.24
CA ILE A 144 -34.73 13.20 25.91
C ILE A 144 -34.23 13.36 24.48
N MET A 145 -35.13 13.57 23.51
CA MET A 145 -34.75 13.82 22.11
C MET A 145 -33.84 15.05 21.97
N TRP A 146 -34.12 16.11 22.75
CA TRP A 146 -33.30 17.32 22.75
C TRP A 146 -31.90 17.07 23.31
N LEU A 147 -31.79 16.37 24.44
CA LEU A 147 -30.50 16.02 25.05
C LEU A 147 -29.66 15.12 24.12
N VAL A 148 -30.28 14.10 23.52
CA VAL A 148 -29.61 13.22 22.56
C VAL A 148 -29.13 14.01 21.34
N GLY A 149 -29.98 14.92 20.81
CA GLY A 149 -29.59 15.78 19.70
C GLY A 149 -28.44 16.73 20.04
N LEU A 150 -28.42 17.28 21.26
CA LEU A 150 -27.34 18.15 21.73
C LEU A 150 -26.03 17.36 21.92
N CYS A 151 -26.09 16.15 22.50
CA CYS A 151 -24.92 15.26 22.60
C CYS A 151 -24.40 14.85 21.22
N ALA A 152 -25.26 14.51 20.27
CA ALA A 152 -24.85 14.11 18.92
C ALA A 152 -24.18 15.26 18.15
N THR A 153 -24.74 16.47 18.23
CA THR A 153 -24.18 17.65 17.55
C THR A 153 -22.85 18.11 18.17
N THR A 154 -22.75 18.10 19.49
CA THR A 154 -21.48 18.42 20.19
C THR A 154 -20.41 17.38 19.92
N PHE A 155 -20.75 16.09 19.91
CA PHE A 155 -19.83 15.01 19.54
C PHE A 155 -19.34 15.13 18.09
N ALA A 156 -20.25 15.33 17.14
CA ALA A 156 -19.91 15.47 15.72
C ALA A 156 -19.02 16.70 15.46
N GLY A 157 -19.35 17.84 16.09
CA GLY A 157 -18.56 19.07 15.99
C GLY A 157 -17.16 18.93 16.61
N GLY A 158 -17.05 18.32 17.78
CA GLY A 158 -15.76 18.05 18.43
C GLY A 158 -14.90 17.06 17.63
N ASN A 159 -15.50 15.99 17.11
CA ASN A 159 -14.81 15.01 16.29
C ASN A 159 -14.30 15.63 14.98
N TRP A 160 -15.11 16.47 14.33
CA TRP A 160 -14.69 17.22 13.14
C TRP A 160 -13.56 18.21 13.45
N TYR A 161 -13.65 18.95 14.56
CA TYR A 161 -12.62 19.91 14.98
C TYR A 161 -11.27 19.23 15.22
N TRP A 162 -11.28 18.10 15.96
CA TRP A 162 -10.09 17.30 16.21
C TRP A 162 -9.48 16.75 14.91
N GLN A 163 -10.33 16.25 14.01
CA GLN A 163 -9.90 15.74 12.72
C GLN A 163 -9.27 16.83 11.85
N ASN A 164 -9.85 18.02 11.81
CA ASN A 164 -9.34 19.15 11.03
C ASN A 164 -7.99 19.65 11.58
N ILE A 165 -7.81 19.69 12.91
CA ILE A 165 -6.52 20.00 13.52
C ILE A 165 -5.49 18.93 13.18
N ARG A 166 -5.86 17.65 13.29
CA ARG A 166 -4.96 16.54 12.97
C ARG A 166 -4.50 16.58 11.50
N GLN A 167 -5.39 16.93 10.58
CA GLN A 167 -5.04 17.12 9.17
C GLN A 167 -4.03 18.27 8.99
N LYS A 168 -4.28 19.44 9.60
CA LYS A 168 -3.36 20.59 9.54
C LYS A 168 -1.98 20.32 10.15
N LEU A 169 -1.89 19.48 11.17
CA LEU A 169 -0.63 19.10 11.81
C LEU A 169 0.21 18.11 10.98
N LEU A 170 -0.44 17.27 10.17
CA LEU A 170 0.23 16.22 9.39
C LEU A 170 0.69 16.70 8.00
N THR A 171 0.16 17.81 7.49
CA THR A 171 0.58 18.44 6.23
C THR A 171 1.14 19.86 6.46
N PRO A 172 2.33 20.01 7.07
CA PRO A 172 2.92 21.33 7.31
C PRO A 172 3.50 22.02 6.06
N GLU A 173 3.75 21.30 4.96
CA GLU A 173 4.50 21.82 3.79
C GLU A 173 3.67 22.15 2.53
N GLN A 174 2.55 22.88 2.63
CA GLN A 174 1.93 23.51 1.44
C GLN A 174 1.31 24.88 1.72
N TYR A 175 2.07 25.77 2.37
CA TYR A 175 1.84 27.22 2.33
C TYR A 175 3.14 27.97 2.06
#